data_AF-A0A923PVU7-F1
#
_entry.id   AF-A0A923PVU7-F1
#
_cell.length_a   1.000
_cell.length_b   1.000
_cell.length_c   1.000
_cell.angle_alpha   90.00
_cell.angle_beta   90.00
_cell.angle_gamma   90.00
#
_symmetry.space_group_name_H-M   'P 1'
#
loop_
_entity.id
_entity.type
_entity.pdbx_description
1 polymer ?
#
loop_
_entity_poly.entity_id
_entity_poly.type
_entity_poly.pdbx_seq_one_letter_code
_entity_poly.pdbx_strand_id
1 'polypeptide(L)'
;MRLLTGLPLTDPTSGFKAIRRRALERLMRERVSAEGYGFQIELHFKAHRIGLNLLEIPIVFTERRDGQSKLSAEIAFEAMSLVPRLGFSRLFRRRGKGR
;
A
#
# COMPACT_ATOMS: atom_id res chain seq x y z
N MET A 1 -1.51 10.36 5.17
CA MET A 1 -1.41 9.34 4.10
C MET A 1 -1.96 9.80 2.76
N ARG A 2 -3.29 9.95 2.58
CA ARG A 2 -3.93 10.25 1.27
C ARG A 2 -3.35 11.46 0.53
N LEU A 3 -3.11 12.57 1.25
CA LEU A 3 -2.56 13.79 0.63
C LEU A 3 -1.14 13.57 0.08
N LEU A 4 -0.31 12.86 0.84
CA LEU A 4 1.09 12.58 0.51
C LEU A 4 1.21 11.53 -0.62
N THR A 5 0.51 10.41 -0.50
CA THR A 5 0.62 9.29 -1.45
C THR A 5 -0.31 9.41 -2.65
N GLY A 6 -1.36 10.24 -2.57
CA GLY A 6 -2.42 10.34 -3.57
C GLY A 6 -3.38 9.15 -3.60
N LEU A 7 -3.28 8.23 -2.63
CA LEU A 7 -4.13 7.05 -2.58
C LEU A 7 -5.58 7.40 -2.27
N PRO A 8 -6.57 6.81 -2.97
CA PRO A 8 -7.98 7.00 -2.69
C PRO A 8 -8.48 6.14 -1.52
N LEU A 9 -7.59 5.54 -0.71
CA LEU A 9 -7.92 4.64 0.40
C LEU A 9 -7.84 5.35 1.74
N THR A 10 -8.72 4.97 2.67
CA THR A 10 -8.71 5.45 4.06
C THR A 10 -7.73 4.61 4.88
N ASP A 11 -7.70 3.30 4.63
CA ASP A 11 -6.76 2.36 5.26
C ASP A 11 -5.90 1.62 4.21
N PRO A 12 -4.72 2.17 3.85
CA PRO A 12 -3.76 1.49 2.97
C PRO A 12 -2.91 0.44 3.68
N THR A 13 -3.14 0.18 4.97
CA THR A 13 -2.35 -0.73 5.81
C THR A 13 -3.06 -2.06 6.09
N SER A 14 -4.32 -2.21 5.69
CA SER A 14 -5.06 -3.46 5.88
C SER A 14 -4.42 -4.63 5.14
N GLY A 15 -4.16 -5.74 5.84
CA GLY A 15 -3.69 -6.99 5.26
C GLY A 15 -4.82 -7.82 4.63
N PHE A 16 -6.07 -7.48 4.92
CA PHE A 16 -7.24 -8.21 4.44
C PHE A 16 -7.73 -7.60 3.13
N LYS A 17 -7.48 -8.30 2.01
CA LYS A 17 -7.86 -7.82 0.68
C LYS A 17 -8.10 -8.97 -0.29
N ALA A 18 -9.00 -8.75 -1.24
CA ALA A 18 -9.18 -9.60 -2.39
C ALA A 18 -8.61 -8.91 -3.64
N ILE A 19 -7.79 -9.62 -4.40
CA ILE A 19 -7.19 -9.10 -5.64
C ILE A 19 -7.58 -10.05 -6.78
N ARG A 20 -8.18 -9.51 -7.84
CA ARG A 20 -8.44 -10.30 -9.05
C ARG A 20 -7.12 -10.81 -9.62
N ARG A 21 -7.08 -12.08 -10.06
CA ARG A 21 -5.88 -12.69 -10.65
C ARG A 21 -5.19 -11.80 -11.70
N ARG A 22 -5.94 -11.31 -12.70
CA ARG A 22 -5.41 -10.44 -13.76
C ARG A 22 -4.81 -9.13 -13.22
N ALA A 23 -5.36 -8.59 -12.12
CA ALA A 23 -4.83 -7.40 -11.47
C ALA A 23 -3.54 -7.71 -10.72
N LEU A 24 -3.48 -8.86 -10.03
CA LEU A 24 -2.27 -9.34 -9.37
C LEU A 24 -1.14 -9.57 -10.37
N GLU A 25 -1.40 -10.23 -11.50
CA GLU A 25 -0.40 -10.46 -12.56
C GLU A 25 0.18 -9.16 -13.14
N ARG A 26 -0.63 -8.10 -13.24
CA ARG A 26 -0.14 -6.76 -13.63
C ARG A 26 0.71 -6.14 -12.53
N LEU A 27 0.28 -6.30 -11.28
CA LEU A 27 0.93 -5.71 -10.12
C LEU A 27 2.27 -6.39 -9.81
N MET A 28 2.40 -7.71 -10.04
CA MET A 28 3.65 -8.45 -9.84
C MET A 28 4.76 -8.04 -10.83
N ARG A 29 4.41 -7.39 -11.95
CA ARG A 29 5.41 -6.80 -12.87
C ARG A 29 6.05 -5.54 -12.27
N GLU A 30 5.45 -4.96 -11.24
CA GLU A 30 6.02 -3.84 -10.51
C GLU A 30 6.92 -4.36 -9.38
N ARG A 31 8.21 -4.04 -9.42
CA ARG A 31 9.17 -4.44 -8.37
C ARG A 31 8.80 -3.85 -7.02
N VAL A 32 8.28 -4.63 -6.07
CA VAL A 32 8.07 -4.25 -4.65
C VAL A 32 9.41 -4.26 -3.91
N SER A 33 9.69 -3.19 -3.16
CA SER A 33 10.98 -2.99 -2.48
C SER A 33 10.85 -2.83 -0.98
N ALA A 34 9.65 -2.53 -0.48
CA ALA A 34 9.38 -2.45 0.94
C ALA A 34 9.31 -3.85 1.56
N GLU A 35 9.99 -4.02 2.68
CA GLU A 35 9.95 -5.22 3.50
C GLU A 35 8.93 -5.03 4.65
N GLY A 36 8.75 -6.06 5.48
CA GLY A 36 7.92 -5.98 6.68
C GLY A 36 6.45 -5.63 6.40
N TYR A 37 5.86 -4.74 7.19
CA TYR A 37 4.45 -4.34 7.01
C TYR A 37 4.28 -3.26 5.91
N GLY A 38 5.37 -2.60 5.52
CA GLY A 38 5.38 -1.50 4.55
C GLY A 38 4.97 -1.90 3.13
N PHE A 39 5.18 -3.17 2.74
CA PHE A 39 4.80 -3.65 1.41
C PHE A 39 3.30 -3.44 1.12
N GLN A 40 2.44 -3.45 2.14
CA GLN A 40 1.00 -3.31 1.96
C GLN A 40 0.64 -1.93 1.40
N ILE A 41 1.28 -0.89 1.94
CA ILE A 41 1.14 0.50 1.49
C ILE A 41 1.70 0.63 0.06
N GLU A 42 2.87 0.04 -0.19
CA GLU A 42 3.51 0.09 -1.51
C GLU A 42 2.67 -0.62 -2.59
N LEU A 43 2.07 -1.75 -2.24
CA LEU A 43 1.21 -2.54 -3.12
C LEU A 43 0.00 -1.72 -3.56
N HIS A 44 -0.66 -1.03 -2.62
CA HIS A 44 -1.76 -0.12 -2.93
C HIS A 44 -1.31 1.06 -3.78
N PHE A 45 -0.19 1.69 -3.43
CA PHE A 45 0.36 2.82 -4.18
C PHE A 45 0.63 2.44 -5.64
N LYS A 46 1.23 1.27 -5.88
CA LYS A 46 1.48 0.77 -7.22
C LYS A 46 0.22 0.39 -7.97
N ALA A 47 -0.71 -0.29 -7.30
CA ALA A 47 -2.00 -0.62 -7.89
C ALA A 47 -2.73 0.64 -8.38
N HIS A 48 -2.76 1.69 -7.54
CA HIS A 48 -3.32 2.98 -7.92
C HIS A 48 -2.56 3.61 -9.10
N ARG A 49 -1.22 3.60 -9.04
CA ARG A 49 -0.35 4.19 -10.06
C ARG A 49 -0.49 3.55 -11.44
N ILE A 50 -0.69 2.24 -11.52
CA ILE A 50 -0.89 1.52 -12.80
C ILE A 50 -2.35 1.55 -13.27
N GLY A 51 -3.22 2.32 -12.58
CA GLY A 51 -4.62 2.51 -12.94
C GLY A 51 -5.51 1.32 -12.63
N LEU A 52 -5.20 0.53 -11.61
CA LEU A 52 -6.15 -0.46 -11.09
C LEU A 52 -7.24 0.22 -10.27
N ASN A 53 -8.46 -0.30 -10.37
CA ASN A 53 -9.57 0.14 -9.55
C ASN A 53 -9.39 -0.40 -8.12
N LEU A 54 -9.42 0.51 -7.16
CA LEU A 54 -9.33 0.21 -5.73
C LEU A 54 -10.69 0.52 -5.09
N LEU A 55 -11.24 -0.45 -4.35
CA LEU A 55 -12.48 -0.31 -3.60
C LEU A 55 -12.21 -0.70 -2.15
N GLU A 56 -12.72 0.10 -1.22
CA GLU A 56 -12.64 -0.16 0.21
C GLU A 56 -14.01 -0.66 0.69
N ILE A 57 -14.03 -1.80 1.36
CA ILE A 57 -15.24 -2.40 1.92
C ILE A 57 -15.09 -2.38 3.45
N PRO A 58 -16.02 -1.75 4.19
CA PRO A 58 -15.94 -1.69 5.64
C PRO A 58 -16.12 -3.07 6.26
N ILE A 59 -15.30 -3.38 7.26
CA ILE A 59 -15.38 -4.62 8.05
C ILE A 59 -15.40 -4.28 9.54
N VAL A 60 -15.92 -5.19 10.34
CA VAL A 60 -15.77 -5.14 11.80
C VAL A 60 -14.50 -5.90 12.16
N PHE A 61 -13.51 -5.20 12.71
CA PHE A 61 -12.28 -5.82 13.19
C PHE A 61 -12.51 -6.34 14.62
N THR A 62 -12.36 -7.64 14.82
CA THR A 62 -12.46 -8.26 16.16
C THR A 62 -11.08 -8.45 16.74
N GLU A 63 -10.90 -8.13 18.03
CA GLU A 63 -9.63 -8.35 18.70
C GLU A 63 -9.27 -9.84 18.77
N ARG A 64 -7.97 -10.10 18.62
CA ARG A 64 -7.40 -11.44 18.72
C ARG A 64 -7.45 -11.90 20.17
N ARG A 65 -8.02 -13.08 20.43
CA ARG A 65 -8.17 -13.62 21.79
C ARG A 65 -6.92 -14.33 22.32
N ASP A 66 -6.12 -14.94 21.43
CA ASP A 66 -4.98 -15.77 21.81
C ASP A 66 -3.72 -15.51 20.96
N GLY A 67 -2.54 -15.48 21.60
CA GLY A 67 -1.22 -15.35 20.97
C GLY A 67 -0.63 -13.93 21.01
N GLN A 68 0.69 -13.82 20.83
CA GLN A 68 1.40 -12.53 20.87
C GLN A 68 1.39 -11.82 19.51
N SER A 69 1.33 -10.48 19.55
CA SER A 69 1.43 -9.64 18.35
C SER A 69 2.80 -9.80 17.70
N LYS A 70 2.80 -9.94 16.37
CA LYS A 70 4.02 -9.93 15.54
C LYS A 70 4.41 -8.52 15.08
N LEU A 71 3.62 -7.50 15.44
CA LEU A 71 3.91 -6.10 15.15
C LEU A 71 4.84 -5.53 16.22
N SER A 72 6.07 -5.19 15.84
CA SER A 72 7.01 -4.44 16.66
C SER A 72 6.97 -2.95 16.30
N ALA A 73 7.45 -2.09 17.21
CA ALA A 73 7.57 -0.66 16.96
C ALA A 73 8.51 -0.34 15.78
N GLU A 74 9.52 -1.18 15.55
CA GLU A 74 10.45 -1.08 14.43
C GLU A 74 9.75 -1.27 13.09
N ILE A 75 8.91 -2.31 12.97
CA ILE A 75 8.10 -2.56 11.76
C ILE A 75 7.13 -1.39 11.50
N ALA A 76 6.55 -0.81 12.55
CA ALA A 76 5.67 0.35 12.42
C ALA A 76 6.43 1.59 11.91
N PHE A 77 7.64 1.82 12.42
CA PHE A 77 8.47 2.95 12.02
C PHE A 77 8.97 2.82 10.57
N GLU A 78 9.36 1.62 10.15
CA GLU A 78 9.75 1.32 8.77
C GLU A 78 8.61 1.65 7.80
N ALA A 79 7.40 1.15 8.09
CA ALA A 79 6.21 1.40 7.28
C ALA A 79 5.86 2.90 7.21
N MET A 80 6.07 3.65 8.30
CA MET A 80 5.85 5.10 8.33
C MET A 80 6.86 5.87 7.49
N SER A 81 8.14 5.46 7.50
CA SER A 81 9.21 6.09 6.71
C SER A 81 9.05 5.90 5.20
N LEU A 82 8.33 4.87 4.78
CA LEU A 82 8.02 4.57 3.38
C LEU A 82 7.06 5.61 2.77
N VAL A 83 6.17 6.18 3.56
CA VAL A 83 5.13 7.12 3.12
C VAL A 83 5.70 8.38 2.44
N PRO A 84 6.62 9.14 3.05
CA PRO A 84 7.22 10.30 2.39
C PRO A 84 8.03 9.90 1.16
N ARG A 85 8.70 8.74 1.16
CA ARG A 85 9.43 8.23 -0.02
C ARG A 85 8.49 7.99 -1.21
N LEU A 86 7.33 7.37 -0.98
CA LEU A 86 6.31 7.16 -2.02
C LEU A 86 5.72 8.49 -2.51
N GLY A 87 5.46 9.44 -1.59
CA GLY A 87 5.00 10.78 -1.93
C GLY A 87 5.99 11.55 -2.80
N PHE A 88 7.28 11.47 -2.49
CA PHE A 88 8.33 12.08 -3.31
C PHE A 88 8.40 11.41 -4.69
N SER A 89 8.37 10.07 -4.76
CA SER A 89 8.34 9.34 -6.04
C SER A 89 7.20 9.76 -6.96
N ARG A 90 6.01 10.05 -6.40
CA ARG A 90 4.86 10.60 -7.13
C ARG A 90 5.17 11.95 -7.78
N LEU A 91 5.90 12.82 -7.09
CA LEU A 91 6.22 14.17 -7.57
C LEU A 91 7.28 14.15 -8.68
N PHE A 92 8.31 13.31 -8.55
CA PHE A 92 9.44 13.29 -9.48
C PHE A 92 9.14 12.56 -10.80
N ARG A 93 8.28 11.53 -10.80
CA ARG A 93 7.99 10.75 -12.02
C ARG A 93 6.87 11.34 -12.89
N ARG A 94 6.34 12.51 -12.52
CA ARG A 94 5.31 13.24 -13.27
C ARG A 94 5.85 13.89 -14.56
N ARG A 95 7.17 13.84 -14.82
CA ARG A 95 7.84 14.39 -16.02
C ARG A 95 8.00 13.42 -17.21
N GLY A 96 7.41 12.21 -17.18
CA GLY A 96 7.71 11.16 -18.16
C GLY A 96 6.55 10.62 -19.01
N LYS A 97 5.34 11.22 -18.97
CA LYS A 97 4.23 10.76 -19.81
C LYS A 97 3.45 11.94 -20.38
N GLY A 98 4.12 12.65 -21.29
CA GLY A 98 3.44 13.36 -22.36
C GLY A 98 2.81 12.32 -23.29
N ARG A 99 1.49 12.35 -23.36
CA ARG A 99 0.74 12.07 -24.57
C ARG A 99 -0.17 13.27 -24.77
#